data_AF-A0A3C0NM76-F1
#
_entry.id   AF-A0A3C0NM76-F1
#
_cell.length_a   1.000
_cell.length_b   1.000
_cell.length_c   1.000
_cell.angle_alpha   90.00
_cell.angle_beta   90.00
_cell.angle_gamma   90.00
#
_symmetry.space_group_name_H-M   'P 1'
#
loop_
_entity.id
_entity.type
_entity.pdbx_description
1 polymer ?
#
loop_
_entity_poly.entity_id
_entity_poly.type
_entity_poly.pdbx_seq_one_letter_code
_entity_poly.pdbx_strand_id
1 'polypeptide(L)'
;KGVSFQCCPSALIYRRSIAKDVLGTDDPAEVQAKLDSWEKFEAVAADAKAKGYYMTSSEAEDYRVFSNNTSMPWVDENNTLQISPEIQAWMTQAKDFSDKGYTINADIWSDECTAQQFGDGKTMCFFGPAWYFNFCMGNAQDPEKGCMGDWAICEGPAAHYWGGTWLLAAAGSDNPTMLADVMNTFINDEDVCSKLVENEAQFCNNQAVNAKYAEDPNFGSEFLGGQNPNAVFVELAKNIKFENHTIFDQHCTEKLQENWRQYCQGEVTEDEALANFYKAINERFPDVVTP
;
A
#
# COMPACT_ATOMS: atom_id res chain seq x y z
N LYS A 1 -0.37 -25.85 8.68
CA LYS A 1 -0.85 -25.41 7.33
C LYS A 1 -1.51 -24.05 7.50
N GLY A 2 -1.30 -23.12 6.57
CA GLY A 2 -1.99 -21.84 6.54
C GLY A 2 -2.70 -21.64 5.20
N VAL A 3 -3.85 -20.99 5.20
CA VAL A 3 -4.54 -20.51 4.00
C VAL A 3 -4.97 -19.06 4.23
N SER A 4 -5.03 -18.24 3.18
CA SER A 4 -5.56 -16.86 3.27
C SER A 4 -6.92 -16.82 2.58
N PHE A 5 -7.93 -16.23 3.20
CA PHE A 5 -9.26 -16.04 2.58
C PHE A 5 -9.33 -14.77 1.71
N GLN A 6 -8.41 -13.84 1.95
CA GLN A 6 -8.29 -12.58 1.24
C GLN A 6 -6.97 -12.49 0.49
N CYS A 7 -6.96 -11.73 -0.60
CA CYS A 7 -5.76 -11.26 -1.27
C CYS A 7 -5.74 -9.73 -1.12
N CYS A 8 -4.57 -9.11 -0.98
CA CYS A 8 -4.45 -7.69 -0.69
C CYS A 8 -3.60 -6.94 -1.71
N PRO A 9 -3.92 -7.04 -3.02
CA PRO A 9 -3.30 -6.17 -4.02
C PRO A 9 -3.54 -4.71 -3.62
N SER A 10 -2.54 -3.88 -3.87
CA SER A 10 -2.53 -2.47 -3.49
C SER A 10 -2.37 -1.60 -4.71
N ALA A 11 -3.11 -0.50 -4.73
CA ALA A 11 -3.23 0.40 -5.86
C ALA A 11 -2.82 1.82 -5.45
N LEU A 12 -2.48 2.62 -6.46
CA LEU A 12 -2.44 4.07 -6.32
C LEU A 12 -3.89 4.57 -6.28
N ILE A 13 -4.28 5.16 -5.16
CA ILE A 13 -5.59 5.78 -4.93
C ILE A 13 -5.42 7.29 -5.15
N TYR A 14 -6.02 7.85 -6.19
CA TYR A 14 -5.90 9.27 -6.49
C TYR A 14 -7.21 10.02 -6.30
N ARG A 15 -7.11 11.29 -5.91
CA ARG A 15 -8.23 12.21 -5.84
C ARG A 15 -8.56 12.76 -7.22
N ARG A 16 -9.78 12.51 -7.70
CA ARG A 16 -10.26 12.88 -9.03
C ARG A 16 -10.23 14.39 -9.25
N SER A 17 -10.73 15.18 -8.31
CA SER A 17 -10.72 16.64 -8.40
C SER A 17 -9.31 17.23 -8.55
N ILE A 18 -8.34 16.72 -7.77
CA ILE A 18 -6.94 17.16 -7.85
C ILE A 18 -6.30 16.66 -9.14
N ALA A 19 -6.55 15.42 -9.57
CA ALA A 19 -6.05 14.90 -10.84
C ALA A 19 -6.57 15.72 -12.03
N LYS A 20 -7.85 16.10 -12.03
CA LYS A 20 -8.44 17.00 -13.04
C LYS A 20 -7.71 18.34 -13.10
N ASP A 21 -7.41 18.93 -11.95
CA ASP A 21 -6.66 20.18 -11.90
C ASP A 21 -5.23 19.95 -12.40
N VAL A 22 -4.46 19.06 -11.80
CA VAL A 22 -3.02 18.84 -12.08
C VAL A 22 -2.77 18.26 -13.48
N LEU A 23 -3.49 17.22 -13.86
CA LEU A 23 -3.26 16.42 -15.06
C LEU A 23 -4.18 16.77 -16.24
N GLY A 24 -5.26 17.52 -15.98
CA GLY A 24 -6.32 17.83 -16.95
C GLY A 24 -7.35 16.70 -17.13
N THR A 25 -7.25 15.62 -16.34
CA THR A 25 -8.09 14.42 -16.47
C THR A 25 -8.20 13.70 -15.13
N ASP A 26 -9.32 13.02 -14.90
CA ASP A 26 -9.50 12.07 -13.79
C ASP A 26 -9.90 10.68 -14.28
N ASP A 27 -9.80 10.42 -15.58
CA ASP A 27 -10.03 9.09 -16.14
C ASP A 27 -8.92 8.12 -15.67
N PRO A 28 -9.25 6.96 -15.08
CA PRO A 28 -8.24 6.05 -14.53
C PRO A 28 -7.19 5.57 -15.53
N ALA A 29 -7.53 5.40 -16.81
CA ALA A 29 -6.58 4.95 -17.81
C ALA A 29 -5.63 6.08 -18.23
N GLU A 30 -6.14 7.31 -18.38
CA GLU A 30 -5.30 8.47 -18.67
C GLU A 30 -4.41 8.86 -17.49
N VAL A 31 -4.92 8.75 -16.26
CA VAL A 31 -4.15 8.97 -15.03
C VAL A 31 -3.06 7.90 -14.89
N GLN A 32 -3.38 6.63 -15.10
CA GLN A 32 -2.38 5.56 -15.11
C GLN A 32 -1.25 5.86 -16.09
N ALA A 33 -1.55 6.24 -17.33
CA ALA A 33 -0.51 6.55 -18.33
C ALA A 33 0.41 7.73 -17.93
N LYS A 34 -0.03 8.57 -17.00
CA LYS A 34 0.72 9.70 -16.44
C LYS A 34 1.45 9.37 -15.14
N LEU A 35 1.19 8.21 -14.52
CA LEU A 35 1.73 7.80 -13.23
C LEU A 35 2.31 6.37 -13.25
N ASP A 36 2.49 5.77 -14.44
CA ASP A 36 2.96 4.38 -14.65
C ASP A 36 4.47 4.17 -14.45
N SER A 37 5.20 5.19 -13.99
CA SER A 37 6.62 5.08 -13.66
C SER A 37 7.02 6.11 -12.60
N TRP A 38 8.11 5.84 -11.88
CA TRP A 38 8.64 6.78 -10.88
C TRP A 38 9.03 8.12 -11.51
N GLU A 39 9.65 8.13 -12.68
CA GLU A 39 10.00 9.36 -13.40
C GLU A 39 8.76 10.24 -13.66
N LYS A 40 7.66 9.63 -14.14
CA LYS A 40 6.42 10.37 -14.39
C LYS A 40 5.74 10.79 -13.08
N PHE A 41 5.73 9.91 -12.08
CA PHE A 41 5.16 10.20 -10.76
C PHE A 41 5.86 11.40 -10.09
N GLU A 42 7.19 11.44 -10.14
CA GLU A 42 8.02 12.55 -9.64
C GLU A 42 7.78 13.85 -10.44
N ALA A 43 7.63 13.77 -11.76
CA ALA A 43 7.29 14.94 -12.58
C ALA A 43 5.92 15.52 -12.20
N VAL A 44 4.92 14.67 -11.98
CA VAL A 44 3.59 15.09 -11.52
C VAL A 44 3.64 15.67 -10.11
N ALA A 45 4.51 15.17 -9.23
CA ALA A 45 4.68 15.74 -7.88
C ALA A 45 5.06 17.23 -7.93
N ALA A 46 5.93 17.61 -8.88
CA ALA A 46 6.28 19.00 -9.12
C ALA A 46 5.08 19.85 -9.60
N ASP A 47 4.28 19.31 -10.53
CA ASP A 47 3.08 19.98 -11.04
C ASP A 47 2.01 20.14 -9.95
N ALA A 48 1.80 19.11 -9.12
CA ALA A 48 0.90 19.15 -7.97
C ALA A 48 1.34 20.24 -6.98
N LYS A 49 2.63 20.29 -6.65
CA LYS A 49 3.19 21.31 -5.75
C LYS A 49 3.02 22.73 -6.29
N ALA A 50 3.24 22.94 -7.59
CA ALA A 50 3.06 24.25 -8.23
C ALA A 50 1.62 24.77 -8.10
N LYS A 51 0.64 23.87 -7.91
CA LYS A 51 -0.77 24.18 -7.67
C LYS A 51 -1.18 24.20 -6.20
N GLY A 52 -0.23 23.98 -5.28
CA GLY A 52 -0.48 24.00 -3.84
C GLY A 52 -1.02 22.69 -3.28
N TYR A 53 -0.82 21.57 -3.98
CA TYR A 53 -1.14 20.22 -3.50
C TYR A 53 0.12 19.49 -3.01
N TYR A 54 -0.11 18.41 -2.27
CA TYR A 54 0.88 17.38 -1.97
C TYR A 54 0.67 16.21 -2.93
N MET A 55 1.76 15.58 -3.37
CA MET A 55 1.71 14.34 -4.13
C MET A 55 1.26 13.19 -3.22
N THR A 56 1.88 13.05 -2.05
CA THR A 56 1.57 12.00 -1.06
C THR A 56 1.33 12.59 0.33
N SER A 57 0.62 11.85 1.17
CA SER A 57 0.27 12.27 2.54
C SER A 57 1.33 11.93 3.57
N SER A 58 2.34 11.15 3.21
CA SER A 58 3.44 10.75 4.09
C SER A 58 4.70 10.50 3.25
N GLU A 59 5.89 10.68 3.81
CA GLU A 59 7.14 10.27 3.18
C GLU A 59 7.25 8.74 3.00
N ALA A 60 6.41 7.99 3.71
CA ALA A 60 6.35 6.54 3.67
C ALA A 60 5.17 5.99 2.85
N GLU A 61 4.34 6.86 2.26
CA GLU A 61 3.11 6.47 1.57
C GLU A 61 3.36 5.41 0.47
N ASP A 62 4.41 5.58 -0.32
CA ASP A 62 4.76 4.73 -1.46
C ASP A 62 5.78 3.61 -1.15
N TYR A 63 6.22 3.50 0.12
CA TYR A 63 7.25 2.55 0.54
C TYR A 63 6.94 1.10 0.13
N ARG A 64 5.66 0.70 0.15
CA ARG A 64 5.24 -0.67 -0.22
C ARG A 64 5.48 -0.97 -1.69
N VAL A 65 5.41 0.02 -2.55
CA VAL A 65 5.70 -0.14 -3.99
C VAL A 65 7.16 -0.51 -4.19
N PHE A 66 8.08 0.13 -3.47
CA PHE A 66 9.51 -0.19 -3.52
C PHE A 66 9.84 -1.50 -2.80
N SER A 67 9.35 -1.67 -1.57
CA SER A 67 9.72 -2.81 -0.72
C SER A 67 9.15 -4.16 -1.16
N ASN A 68 8.10 -4.20 -1.98
CA ASN A 68 7.61 -5.44 -2.59
C ASN A 68 8.35 -5.80 -3.89
N ASN A 69 9.15 -4.88 -4.42
CA ASN A 69 9.87 -5.07 -5.67
C ASN A 69 11.39 -5.16 -5.43
N THR A 70 11.81 -5.51 -4.21
CA THR A 70 13.24 -5.62 -3.87
C THR A 70 13.88 -6.82 -4.54
N SER A 71 15.12 -6.63 -4.99
CA SER A 71 15.93 -7.69 -5.58
C SER A 71 16.62 -8.58 -4.54
N MET A 72 16.57 -8.20 -3.26
CA MET A 72 17.29 -8.85 -2.15
C MET A 72 16.46 -8.87 -0.87
N PRO A 73 16.61 -9.89 -0.01
CA PRO A 73 16.01 -9.91 1.32
C PRO A 73 16.70 -8.90 2.26
N TRP A 74 16.01 -8.51 3.32
CA TRP A 74 16.56 -7.63 4.36
C TRP A 74 17.80 -8.19 5.07
N VAL A 75 17.87 -9.50 5.26
CA VAL A 75 19.02 -10.18 5.86
C VAL A 75 19.38 -11.36 4.98
N ASP A 76 20.65 -11.43 4.59
CA ASP A 76 21.15 -12.50 3.74
C ASP A 76 21.45 -13.80 4.50
N GLU A 77 21.91 -14.82 3.78
CA GLU A 77 22.28 -16.12 4.33
C GLU A 77 23.45 -16.08 5.33
N ASN A 78 24.21 -14.99 5.34
CA ASN A 78 25.34 -14.76 6.26
C ASN A 78 24.93 -13.89 7.46
N ASN A 79 23.63 -13.74 7.72
CA ASN A 79 23.06 -12.86 8.75
C ASN A 79 23.48 -11.39 8.60
N THR A 80 23.81 -10.92 7.39
CA THR A 80 24.16 -9.51 7.17
C THR A 80 22.95 -8.72 6.71
N LEU A 81 22.69 -7.57 7.35
CA LEU A 81 21.65 -6.63 6.94
C LEU A 81 21.97 -6.05 5.56
N GLN A 82 20.96 -6.06 4.70
CA GLN A 82 21.00 -5.53 3.35
C GLN A 82 20.02 -4.37 3.21
N ILE A 83 20.42 -3.30 2.53
CA ILE A 83 19.51 -2.25 2.06
C ILE A 83 19.52 -2.33 0.54
N SER A 84 18.49 -2.91 -0.07
CA SER A 84 18.44 -3.14 -1.52
C SER A 84 18.44 -1.81 -2.29
N PRO A 85 18.85 -1.81 -3.58
CA PRO A 85 18.80 -0.61 -4.42
C PRO A 85 17.41 0.04 -4.48
N GLU A 86 16.33 -0.75 -4.45
CA GLU A 86 14.96 -0.26 -4.47
C GLU A 86 14.59 0.46 -3.17
N ILE A 87 15.05 -0.05 -2.03
CA ILE A 87 14.89 0.63 -0.74
C ILE A 87 15.74 1.92 -0.69
N GLN A 88 16.96 1.91 -1.23
CA GLN A 88 17.79 3.12 -1.35
C GLN A 88 17.14 4.17 -2.28
N ALA A 89 16.49 3.72 -3.35
CA ALA A 89 15.73 4.59 -4.24
C ALA A 89 14.54 5.23 -3.51
N TRP A 90 13.78 4.44 -2.73
CA TRP A 90 12.73 4.99 -1.86
C TRP A 90 13.30 6.00 -0.85
N MET A 91 14.39 5.67 -0.16
CA MET A 91 15.04 6.57 0.82
C MET A 91 15.39 7.93 0.18
N THR A 92 15.94 7.88 -1.03
CA THR A 92 16.28 9.08 -1.82
C THR A 92 15.03 9.87 -2.19
N GLN A 93 14.00 9.19 -2.72
CA GLN A 93 12.75 9.84 -3.13
C GLN A 93 12.00 10.44 -1.94
N ALA A 94 11.89 9.72 -0.82
CA ALA A 94 11.28 10.19 0.42
C ALA A 94 11.95 11.48 0.91
N LYS A 95 13.28 11.54 0.89
CA LYS A 95 14.01 12.75 1.27
C LYS A 95 13.80 13.89 0.27
N ASP A 96 13.86 13.61 -1.02
CA ASP A 96 13.65 14.61 -2.08
C ASP A 96 12.24 15.21 -2.02
N PHE A 97 11.22 14.38 -1.82
CA PHE A 97 9.83 14.79 -1.65
C PHE A 97 9.64 15.64 -0.41
N SER A 98 10.31 15.27 0.69
CA SER A 98 10.32 16.04 1.93
C SER A 98 10.93 17.43 1.72
N ASP A 99 12.10 17.51 1.07
CA ASP A 99 12.81 18.78 0.83
C ASP A 99 12.08 19.71 -0.13
N LYS A 100 11.44 19.14 -1.16
CA LYS A 100 10.63 19.90 -2.12
C LYS A 100 9.22 20.20 -1.61
N GLY A 101 8.85 19.64 -0.46
CA GLY A 101 7.52 19.76 0.15
C GLY A 101 6.42 19.16 -0.72
N TYR A 102 6.74 18.09 -1.45
CA TYR A 102 5.80 17.29 -2.24
C TYR A 102 5.01 16.33 -1.35
N THR A 103 5.49 16.02 -0.16
CA THR A 103 4.80 15.18 0.82
C THR A 103 4.70 15.88 2.17
N ILE A 104 3.93 15.27 3.07
CA ILE A 104 3.92 15.59 4.50
C ILE A 104 4.89 14.63 5.19
N ASN A 105 5.66 15.12 6.15
CA ASN A 105 6.67 14.31 6.84
C ASN A 105 6.09 13.77 8.16
N ALA A 106 5.06 12.93 8.06
CA ALA A 106 4.33 12.38 9.19
C ALA A 106 3.99 10.90 8.99
N ASP A 107 3.69 10.21 10.08
CA ASP A 107 3.31 8.80 10.03
C ASP A 107 2.05 8.58 9.20
N ILE A 108 2.04 7.56 8.34
CA ILE A 108 0.91 7.25 7.45
C ILE A 108 -0.44 7.14 8.17
N TRP A 109 -0.42 6.78 9.47
CA TRP A 109 -1.60 6.65 10.32
C TRP A 109 -1.87 7.85 11.22
N SER A 110 -1.04 8.89 11.16
CA SER A 110 -1.20 10.10 11.97
C SER A 110 -2.47 10.86 11.59
N ASP A 111 -2.98 11.64 12.55
CA ASP A 111 -4.11 12.56 12.33
C ASP A 111 -3.81 13.56 11.19
N GLU A 112 -2.55 13.98 11.04
CA GLU A 112 -2.12 14.91 9.98
C GLU A 112 -2.28 14.28 8.58
N CYS A 113 -1.85 13.03 8.42
CA CYS A 113 -1.96 12.30 7.16
C CYS A 113 -3.43 11.94 6.86
N THR A 114 -4.14 11.39 7.84
CA THR A 114 -5.53 10.98 7.66
C THR A 114 -6.48 12.17 7.47
N ALA A 115 -6.16 13.37 7.97
CA ALA A 115 -6.90 14.59 7.66
C ALA A 115 -6.87 14.94 6.17
N GLN A 116 -5.84 14.52 5.42
CA GLN A 116 -5.76 14.75 3.97
C GLN A 116 -6.78 13.95 3.17
N GLN A 117 -7.52 13.04 3.80
CA GLN A 117 -8.61 12.29 3.19
C GLN A 117 -9.92 13.10 3.15
N PHE A 118 -10.09 14.14 3.99
CA PHE A 118 -11.28 15.00 3.94
C PHE A 118 -11.38 15.76 2.61
N GLY A 119 -12.56 16.28 2.30
CA GLY A 119 -12.85 17.00 1.06
C GLY A 119 -11.98 18.25 0.84
N ASP A 120 -11.50 18.89 1.91
CA ASP A 120 -10.59 20.03 1.85
C ASP A 120 -9.09 19.65 1.87
N GLY A 121 -8.78 18.36 2.06
CA GLY A 121 -7.45 17.79 1.97
C GLY A 121 -6.75 18.10 0.65
N LYS A 122 -5.42 18.21 0.70
CA LYS A 122 -4.57 18.67 -0.41
C LYS A 122 -3.67 17.58 -0.98
N THR A 123 -3.76 16.36 -0.48
CA THR A 123 -3.00 15.22 -1.01
C THR A 123 -3.69 14.61 -2.21
N MET A 124 -2.94 14.44 -3.29
CA MET A 124 -3.41 13.87 -4.54
C MET A 124 -3.48 12.33 -4.47
N CYS A 125 -2.42 11.68 -3.98
CA CYS A 125 -2.27 10.23 -4.05
C CYS A 125 -2.05 9.60 -2.67
N PHE A 126 -2.73 8.48 -2.45
CA PHE A 126 -2.49 7.51 -1.39
C PHE A 126 -2.12 6.18 -2.04
N PHE A 127 -1.45 5.29 -1.31
CA PHE A 127 -1.21 3.92 -1.76
C PHE A 127 -1.81 2.94 -0.77
N GLY A 128 -2.74 2.13 -1.24
CA GLY A 128 -3.58 1.34 -0.34
C GLY A 128 -4.02 -0.01 -0.92
N PRO A 129 -4.01 -1.08 -0.10
CA PRO A 129 -4.56 -2.38 -0.46
C PRO A 129 -6.07 -2.31 -0.67
N ALA A 130 -6.64 -3.35 -1.26
CA ALA A 130 -8.08 -3.47 -1.53
C ALA A 130 -9.00 -3.18 -0.33
N TRP A 131 -8.51 -3.37 0.90
CA TRP A 131 -9.24 -3.09 2.13
C TRP A 131 -9.12 -1.60 2.58
N TYR A 132 -8.15 -0.85 2.08
CA TYR A 132 -7.74 0.46 2.61
C TYR A 132 -8.84 1.51 2.56
N PHE A 133 -9.45 1.74 1.40
CA PHE A 133 -10.49 2.77 1.30
C PHE A 133 -11.77 2.43 2.07
N ASN A 134 -12.04 1.13 2.28
CA ASN A 134 -13.20 0.69 3.06
C ASN A 134 -12.99 0.89 4.57
N PHE A 135 -11.79 0.61 5.10
CA PHE A 135 -11.55 0.57 6.55
C PHE A 135 -10.69 1.71 7.09
N CYS A 136 -9.87 2.35 6.25
CA CYS A 136 -8.86 3.32 6.67
C CYS A 136 -9.04 4.72 6.06
N MET A 137 -9.94 4.88 5.09
CA MET A 137 -10.31 6.19 4.55
C MET A 137 -11.63 6.70 5.13
N GLY A 138 -11.85 6.51 6.43
CA GLY A 138 -13.07 6.93 7.13
C GLY A 138 -13.35 8.43 7.04
N ASN A 139 -12.29 9.26 7.03
CA ASN A 139 -12.43 10.72 6.89
C ASN A 139 -12.97 11.13 5.50
N ALA A 140 -12.62 10.39 4.45
CA ALA A 140 -13.19 10.59 3.11
C ALA A 140 -14.66 10.15 3.03
N GLN A 141 -15.12 9.29 3.95
CA GLN A 141 -16.49 8.81 4.07
C GLN A 141 -17.34 9.63 5.04
N ASP A 142 -16.78 10.66 5.67
CA ASP A 142 -17.52 11.53 6.59
C ASP A 142 -18.70 12.22 5.88
N PRO A 143 -19.91 12.23 6.46
CA PRO A 143 -21.11 12.73 5.77
C PRO A 143 -21.12 14.25 5.56
N GLU A 144 -20.34 15.02 6.33
CA GLU A 144 -20.30 16.49 6.25
C GLU A 144 -19.03 17.00 5.57
N LYS A 145 -17.90 16.34 5.82
CA LYS A 145 -16.56 16.78 5.43
C LYS A 145 -15.89 15.85 4.43
N GLY A 146 -16.47 14.67 4.19
CA GLY A 146 -15.92 13.69 3.27
C GLY A 146 -16.06 14.10 1.81
N CYS A 147 -15.58 13.22 0.94
CA CYS A 147 -15.56 13.41 -0.50
C CYS A 147 -15.74 12.06 -1.22
N MET A 148 -16.71 11.26 -0.76
CA MET A 148 -17.12 10.02 -1.44
C MET A 148 -17.38 10.30 -2.93
N GLY A 149 -16.85 9.43 -3.79
CA GLY A 149 -16.96 9.58 -5.24
C GLY A 149 -15.88 10.44 -5.89
N ASP A 150 -15.09 11.19 -5.10
CA ASP A 150 -13.95 11.99 -5.59
C ASP A 150 -12.63 11.20 -5.60
N TRP A 151 -12.69 9.88 -5.47
CA TRP A 151 -11.54 8.98 -5.48
C TRP A 151 -11.62 7.99 -6.62
N ALA A 152 -10.46 7.49 -7.02
CA ALA A 152 -10.30 6.47 -8.06
C ALA A 152 -9.01 5.70 -7.80
N ILE A 153 -8.88 4.53 -8.42
CA ILE A 153 -7.67 3.72 -8.32
C ILE A 153 -7.07 3.40 -9.69
N CYS A 154 -5.76 3.27 -9.73
CA CYS A 154 -5.00 2.68 -10.82
C CYS A 154 -3.77 1.91 -10.27
N GLU A 155 -3.03 1.18 -11.10
CA GLU A 155 -1.88 0.39 -10.64
C GLU A 155 -0.76 1.26 -10.06
N GLY A 156 -0.52 2.43 -10.66
CA GLY A 156 0.60 3.30 -10.34
C GLY A 156 1.93 2.82 -10.95
N PRO A 157 3.08 3.18 -10.35
CA PRO A 157 4.40 2.91 -10.92
C PRO A 157 4.80 1.43 -10.95
N ALA A 158 4.26 0.61 -10.04
CA ALA A 158 4.49 -0.83 -10.01
C ALA A 158 3.41 -1.56 -9.19
N ALA A 159 3.11 -2.80 -9.60
CA ALA A 159 2.27 -3.70 -8.84
C ALA A 159 2.88 -4.03 -7.46
N HIS A 160 2.05 -4.01 -6.43
CA HIS A 160 2.46 -4.24 -5.04
C HIS A 160 1.27 -4.72 -4.20
N TYR A 161 1.51 -5.06 -2.93
CA TYR A 161 0.51 -5.53 -2.00
C TYR A 161 0.75 -4.97 -0.60
N TRP A 162 -0.28 -5.02 0.25
CA TRP A 162 -0.09 -4.70 1.65
C TRP A 162 -1.07 -5.45 2.55
N GLY A 163 -0.51 -6.28 3.42
CA GLY A 163 -1.25 -7.09 4.37
C GLY A 163 -1.67 -8.43 3.79
N GLY A 164 -2.75 -8.99 4.35
CA GLY A 164 -3.19 -10.36 4.09
C GLY A 164 -3.29 -11.14 5.40
N THR A 165 -4.43 -11.78 5.61
CA THR A 165 -4.73 -12.50 6.86
C THR A 165 -4.75 -14.00 6.62
N TRP A 166 -3.99 -14.74 7.43
CA TRP A 166 -3.87 -16.19 7.31
C TRP A 166 -4.66 -16.91 8.40
N LEU A 167 -5.49 -17.87 7.97
CA LEU A 167 -6.06 -18.90 8.83
C LEU A 167 -5.00 -20.00 9.03
N LEU A 168 -4.57 -20.20 10.27
CA LEU A 168 -3.53 -21.18 10.61
C LEU A 168 -4.13 -22.38 11.34
N ALA A 169 -3.80 -23.58 10.87
CA ALA A 169 -4.21 -24.83 11.51
C ALA A 169 -3.28 -25.10 12.69
N ALA A 170 -3.81 -24.99 13.90
CA ALA A 170 -3.05 -25.18 15.13
C ALA A 170 -2.47 -26.60 15.22
N ALA A 171 -1.19 -26.70 15.59
CA ALA A 171 -0.56 -27.98 15.85
C ALA A 171 -1.23 -28.66 17.06
N GLY A 172 -1.55 -29.95 16.92
CA GLY A 172 -2.17 -30.73 18.00
C GLY A 172 -3.69 -30.59 18.14
N SER A 173 -4.39 -30.01 17.15
CA SER A 173 -5.86 -30.03 17.13
C SER A 173 -6.39 -31.47 17.14
N ASP A 174 -7.41 -31.71 17.96
CA ASP A 174 -8.15 -32.97 18.05
C ASP A 174 -9.20 -33.15 16.94
N ASN A 175 -9.42 -32.10 16.13
CA ASN A 175 -10.38 -32.13 15.02
C ASN A 175 -9.80 -31.51 13.73
N PRO A 176 -8.80 -32.17 13.11
CA PRO A 176 -8.18 -31.68 11.88
C PRO A 176 -9.14 -31.64 10.69
N THR A 177 -10.19 -32.46 10.67
CA THR A 177 -11.21 -32.44 9.61
C THR A 177 -12.02 -31.15 9.66
N MET A 178 -12.54 -30.75 10.82
CA MET A 178 -13.31 -29.51 10.94
C MET A 178 -12.45 -28.28 10.61
N LEU A 179 -11.17 -28.27 10.99
CA LEU A 179 -10.24 -27.21 10.59
C LEU A 179 -10.09 -27.13 9.06
N ALA A 180 -9.94 -28.27 8.39
CA ALA A 180 -9.85 -28.33 6.93
C ALA A 180 -11.15 -27.87 6.26
N ASP A 181 -12.32 -28.23 6.81
CA ASP A 181 -13.63 -27.84 6.29
C ASP A 181 -13.83 -26.32 6.38
N VAL A 182 -13.52 -25.71 7.53
CA VAL A 182 -13.57 -24.25 7.70
C VAL A 182 -12.61 -23.57 6.73
N MET A 183 -11.35 -24.01 6.66
CA MET A 183 -10.37 -23.45 5.72
C MET A 183 -10.83 -23.55 4.27
N ASN A 184 -11.37 -24.69 3.85
CA ASN A 184 -11.88 -24.89 2.50
C ASN A 184 -13.10 -24.00 2.21
N THR A 185 -13.99 -23.80 3.18
CA THR A 185 -15.14 -22.91 3.05
C THR A 185 -14.71 -21.48 2.71
N PHE A 186 -13.66 -20.98 3.37
CA PHE A 186 -13.19 -19.62 3.16
C PHE A 186 -12.34 -19.39 1.88
N ILE A 187 -11.96 -20.46 1.16
CA ILE A 187 -11.09 -20.34 -0.02
C ILE A 187 -11.63 -20.98 -1.30
N ASN A 188 -12.52 -21.98 -1.19
CA ASN A 188 -13.02 -22.78 -2.32
C ASN A 188 -14.54 -22.74 -2.49
N ASP A 189 -15.30 -22.38 -1.45
CA ASP A 189 -16.77 -22.25 -1.57
C ASP A 189 -17.11 -20.92 -2.24
N GLU A 190 -17.50 -20.97 -3.52
CA GLU A 190 -17.77 -19.76 -4.31
C GLU A 190 -18.95 -18.93 -3.80
N ASP A 191 -19.92 -19.54 -3.10
CA ASP A 191 -21.04 -18.81 -2.49
C ASP A 191 -20.57 -18.02 -1.27
N VAL A 192 -19.71 -18.61 -0.44
CA VAL A 192 -19.10 -17.91 0.70
C VAL A 192 -18.12 -16.85 0.23
N CYS A 193 -17.24 -17.16 -0.71
CA CYS A 193 -16.31 -16.19 -1.29
C CYS A 193 -17.05 -15.03 -1.97
N SER A 194 -18.15 -15.28 -2.68
CA SER A 194 -19.00 -14.23 -3.26
C SER A 194 -19.56 -13.29 -2.19
N LYS A 195 -20.02 -13.83 -1.06
CA LYS A 195 -20.52 -13.02 0.07
C LYS A 195 -19.42 -12.16 0.72
N LEU A 196 -18.17 -12.62 0.74
CA LEU A 196 -17.04 -11.80 1.20
C LEU A 196 -16.84 -10.58 0.29
N VAL A 197 -16.99 -10.76 -1.02
CA VAL A 197 -16.90 -9.64 -1.98
C VAL A 197 -18.09 -8.69 -1.83
N GLU A 198 -19.32 -9.22 -1.82
CA GLU A 198 -20.55 -8.41 -1.85
C GLU A 198 -20.82 -7.65 -0.54
N ASN A 199 -20.65 -8.32 0.60
CA ASN A 199 -21.09 -7.78 1.89
C ASN A 199 -19.96 -7.10 2.66
N GLU A 200 -18.73 -7.56 2.47
CA GLU A 200 -17.57 -7.12 3.26
C GLU A 200 -16.53 -6.37 2.40
N ALA A 201 -16.84 -6.16 1.11
CA ALA A 201 -15.97 -5.51 0.13
C ALA A 201 -14.54 -6.09 0.11
N GLN A 202 -14.41 -7.40 0.35
CA GLN A 202 -13.15 -8.11 0.34
C GLN A 202 -12.72 -8.44 -1.09
N PHE A 203 -11.43 -8.33 -1.35
CA PHE A 203 -10.83 -9.00 -2.50
C PHE A 203 -10.41 -10.40 -2.06
N CYS A 204 -11.23 -11.41 -2.38
CA CYS A 204 -11.02 -12.76 -1.88
C CYS A 204 -9.80 -13.43 -2.56
N ASN A 205 -9.34 -14.59 -2.06
CA ASN A 205 -8.26 -15.33 -2.71
C ASN A 205 -8.73 -16.21 -3.88
N ASN A 206 -10.05 -16.33 -4.10
CA ASN A 206 -10.63 -17.18 -5.14
C ASN A 206 -10.65 -16.44 -6.49
N GLN A 207 -9.81 -16.88 -7.42
CA GLN A 207 -9.64 -16.23 -8.73
C GLN A 207 -10.91 -16.25 -9.58
N ALA A 208 -11.71 -17.32 -9.52
CA ALA A 208 -12.95 -17.42 -10.30
C ALA A 208 -13.99 -16.42 -9.81
N VAL A 209 -14.14 -16.30 -8.49
CA VAL A 209 -15.02 -15.30 -7.86
C VAL A 209 -14.54 -13.89 -8.19
N ASN A 210 -13.25 -13.60 -8.06
CA ASN A 210 -12.73 -12.28 -8.41
C ASN A 210 -12.95 -11.92 -9.89
N ALA A 211 -12.75 -12.87 -10.81
CA ALA A 211 -13.02 -12.66 -12.24
C ALA A 211 -14.51 -12.37 -12.51
N LYS A 212 -15.42 -13.12 -11.88
CA LYS A 212 -16.87 -12.88 -11.97
C LYS A 212 -17.24 -11.43 -11.62
N TYR A 213 -16.71 -10.89 -10.52
CA TYR A 213 -17.00 -9.50 -10.11
C TYR A 213 -16.23 -8.46 -10.93
N ALA A 214 -15.04 -8.79 -11.42
CA ALA A 214 -14.29 -7.92 -12.33
C ALA A 214 -15.02 -7.69 -13.67
N GLU A 215 -15.72 -8.72 -14.17
CA GLU A 215 -16.45 -8.68 -15.43
C GLU A 215 -17.90 -8.15 -15.31
N ASP A 216 -18.42 -7.97 -14.09
CA ASP A 216 -19.78 -7.46 -13.87
C ASP A 216 -19.85 -5.94 -14.09
N PRO A 217 -20.58 -5.46 -15.12
CA PRO A 217 -20.70 -4.02 -15.39
C PRO A 217 -21.55 -3.28 -14.34
N ASN A 218 -22.26 -3.99 -13.47
CA ASN A 218 -23.06 -3.40 -12.40
C ASN A 218 -22.33 -3.41 -11.05
N PHE A 219 -21.17 -4.06 -10.97
CA PHE A 219 -20.36 -4.06 -9.77
C PHE A 219 -19.44 -2.83 -9.76
N GLY A 220 -19.53 -2.02 -8.72
CA GLY A 220 -18.79 -0.76 -8.61
C GLY A 220 -18.78 -0.24 -7.17
N SER A 221 -17.81 0.60 -6.86
CA SER A 221 -17.69 1.24 -5.55
C SER A 221 -18.19 2.68 -5.62
N GLU A 222 -19.18 3.03 -4.80
CA GLU A 222 -19.64 4.41 -4.65
C GLU A 222 -18.51 5.33 -4.16
N PHE A 223 -17.64 4.82 -3.27
CA PHE A 223 -16.46 5.55 -2.81
C PHE A 223 -15.55 5.95 -3.98
N LEU A 224 -15.38 5.08 -4.96
CA LEU A 224 -14.54 5.30 -6.15
C LEU A 224 -15.27 5.93 -7.34
N GLY A 225 -16.45 6.52 -7.09
CA GLY A 225 -17.25 7.18 -8.14
C GLY A 225 -17.86 6.21 -9.14
N GLY A 226 -18.16 4.98 -8.70
CA GLY A 226 -18.73 3.91 -9.52
C GLY A 226 -17.69 3.03 -10.22
N GLN A 227 -16.39 3.29 -10.05
CA GLN A 227 -15.34 2.42 -10.58
C GLN A 227 -15.44 1.00 -9.98
N ASN A 228 -15.25 -0.03 -10.81
CA ASN A 228 -15.13 -1.41 -10.37
C ASN A 228 -13.70 -1.69 -9.85
N PRO A 229 -13.49 -1.85 -8.53
CA PRO A 229 -12.15 -2.10 -8.00
C PRO A 229 -11.64 -3.50 -8.34
N ASN A 230 -12.52 -4.51 -8.45
CA ASN A 230 -12.12 -5.89 -8.75
C ASN A 230 -11.50 -6.00 -10.13
N ALA A 231 -12.00 -5.24 -11.12
CA ALA A 231 -11.41 -5.18 -12.45
C ALA A 231 -9.95 -4.69 -12.43
N VAL A 232 -9.63 -3.73 -11.56
CA VAL A 232 -8.25 -3.24 -11.38
C VAL A 232 -7.40 -4.26 -10.63
N PHE A 233 -7.90 -4.76 -9.50
CA PHE A 233 -7.14 -5.65 -8.63
C PHE A 233 -6.86 -7.03 -9.24
N VAL A 234 -7.75 -7.56 -10.09
CA VAL A 234 -7.50 -8.83 -10.81
C VAL A 234 -6.32 -8.71 -11.75
N GLU A 235 -6.20 -7.60 -12.49
CA GLU A 235 -5.05 -7.39 -13.39
C GLU A 235 -3.77 -7.11 -12.60
N LEU A 236 -3.84 -6.22 -11.61
CA LEU A 236 -2.69 -5.86 -10.77
C LEU A 236 -2.11 -7.10 -10.06
N ALA A 237 -2.96 -7.95 -9.50
CA ALA A 237 -2.53 -9.15 -8.77
C ALA A 237 -1.73 -10.14 -9.63
N LYS A 238 -1.88 -10.14 -10.96
CA LYS A 238 -1.09 -11.02 -11.86
C LYS A 238 0.38 -10.64 -11.91
N ASN A 239 0.70 -9.38 -11.60
CA ASN A 239 2.05 -8.82 -11.68
C ASN A 239 2.79 -8.85 -10.33
N ILE A 240 2.09 -9.15 -9.24
CA ILE A 240 2.67 -9.21 -7.89
C ILE A 240 3.51 -10.48 -7.74
N LYS A 241 4.72 -10.32 -7.19
CA LYS A 241 5.60 -11.42 -6.78
C LYS A 241 5.83 -11.36 -5.28
N PHE A 242 5.84 -12.53 -4.64
CA PHE A 242 6.12 -12.68 -3.22
C PHE A 242 7.49 -13.36 -3.07
N GLU A 243 8.54 -12.58 -3.20
CA GLU A 243 9.94 -13.03 -3.15
C GLU A 243 10.70 -12.22 -2.11
N ASN A 244 11.85 -12.72 -1.64
CA ASN A 244 12.74 -12.00 -0.71
C ASN A 244 12.14 -11.65 0.68
N HIS A 245 11.01 -12.25 1.06
CA HIS A 245 10.40 -12.08 2.38
C HIS A 245 10.95 -13.05 3.42
N THR A 246 11.32 -12.50 4.57
CA THR A 246 11.96 -13.20 5.69
C THR A 246 11.26 -12.88 7.01
N ILE A 247 11.76 -13.46 8.10
CA ILE A 247 11.29 -13.16 9.46
C ILE A 247 11.67 -11.75 9.95
N PHE A 248 12.58 -11.07 9.25
CA PHE A 248 13.12 -9.76 9.66
C PHE A 248 12.29 -8.59 9.11
N ASP A 249 11.54 -8.83 8.03
CA ASP A 249 10.94 -7.81 7.17
C ASP A 249 10.11 -6.77 7.90
N GLN A 250 9.23 -7.20 8.82
CA GLN A 250 8.34 -6.28 9.51
C GLN A 250 9.14 -5.26 10.34
N HIS A 251 10.07 -5.75 11.17
CA HIS A 251 10.85 -4.89 12.05
C HIS A 251 11.82 -4.01 11.26
N CYS A 252 12.48 -4.55 10.21
CA CYS A 252 13.34 -3.75 9.34
C CYS A 252 12.57 -2.64 8.63
N THR A 253 11.41 -2.97 8.06
CA THR A 253 10.53 -2.02 7.38
C THR A 253 10.07 -0.89 8.31
N GLU A 254 9.53 -1.24 9.48
CA GLU A 254 9.00 -0.26 10.43
C GLU A 254 10.12 0.63 10.98
N LYS A 255 11.26 0.04 11.35
CA LYS A 255 12.39 0.81 11.90
C LYS A 255 13.11 1.65 10.86
N LEU A 256 13.17 1.23 9.60
CA LEU A 256 13.72 2.11 8.57
C LEU A 256 12.82 3.34 8.41
N GLN A 257 11.51 3.17 8.24
CA GLN A 257 10.58 4.29 8.06
C GLN A 257 10.60 5.26 9.26
N GLU A 258 10.54 4.75 10.48
CA GLU A 258 10.59 5.58 11.70
C GLU A 258 11.86 6.43 11.81
N ASN A 259 13.03 5.85 11.54
CA ASN A 259 14.31 6.56 11.68
C ASN A 259 14.59 7.46 10.47
N TRP A 260 14.20 7.04 9.26
CA TRP A 260 14.37 7.84 8.06
C TRP A 260 13.46 9.07 8.04
N ARG A 261 12.27 8.98 8.65
CA ARG A 261 11.37 10.13 8.85
C ARG A 261 12.04 11.27 9.61
N GLN A 262 12.83 10.97 10.65
CA GLN A 262 13.55 12.01 11.42
C GLN A 262 14.55 12.77 10.53
N TYR A 263 15.21 12.08 9.59
CA TYR A 263 16.06 12.71 8.59
C TYR A 263 15.26 13.54 7.58
N CYS A 264 14.10 13.04 7.13
CA CYS A 264 13.17 13.77 6.28
C CYS A 264 12.64 15.06 6.95
N GLN A 265 12.44 15.04 8.27
CA GLN A 265 12.04 16.19 9.09
C GLN A 265 13.22 17.14 9.41
N GLY A 266 14.46 16.75 9.09
CA GLY A 266 15.66 17.53 9.40
C GLY A 266 16.04 17.54 10.89
N GLU A 267 15.51 16.59 11.68
CA GLU A 267 15.80 16.48 13.12
C GLU A 267 17.17 15.85 13.38
N VAL A 268 17.61 14.97 12.48
CA VAL A 268 18.89 14.26 12.53
C VAL A 268 19.59 14.30 11.17
N THR A 269 20.89 14.03 11.15
CA THR A 269 21.64 13.80 9.92
C THR A 269 21.33 12.42 9.31
N GLU A 270 21.69 12.22 8.04
CA GLU A 270 21.54 10.93 7.37
C GLU A 270 22.29 9.80 8.11
N ASP A 271 23.54 10.08 8.50
CA ASP A 271 24.38 9.13 9.26
C ASP A 271 23.75 8.76 10.61
N GLU A 272 23.15 9.74 11.30
CA GLU A 272 22.46 9.50 12.58
C GLU A 272 21.18 8.67 12.39
N ALA A 273 20.39 8.93 11.35
CA ALA A 273 19.21 8.13 11.04
C ALA A 273 19.56 6.67 10.74
N LEU A 274 20.61 6.44 9.93
CA LEU A 274 21.11 5.10 9.64
C LEU A 274 21.67 4.42 10.90
N ALA A 275 22.45 5.13 11.71
CA ALA A 275 22.97 4.59 12.97
C ALA A 275 21.84 4.19 13.93
N ASN A 276 20.78 5.00 14.04
CA ASN A 276 19.61 4.68 14.86
C ASN A 276 18.84 3.47 14.31
N PHE A 277 18.70 3.38 12.98
CA PHE A 277 18.13 2.21 12.32
C PHE A 277 18.92 0.94 12.64
N TYR A 278 20.24 0.93 12.43
CA TYR A 278 21.08 -0.24 12.71
C TYR A 278 21.03 -0.65 14.18
N LYS A 279 21.08 0.33 15.09
CA LYS A 279 20.90 0.09 16.53
C LYS A 279 19.58 -0.61 16.81
N ALA A 280 18.47 -0.14 16.24
CA ALA A 280 17.16 -0.77 16.42
C ALA A 280 17.08 -2.19 15.83
N ILE A 281 17.83 -2.48 14.76
CA ILE A 281 17.98 -3.84 14.24
C ILE A 281 18.71 -4.72 15.25
N ASN A 282 19.87 -4.32 15.75
CA ASN A 282 20.65 -5.15 16.68
C ASN A 282 19.97 -5.34 18.04
N GLU A 283 19.19 -4.37 18.51
CA GLU A 283 18.39 -4.51 19.74
C GLU A 283 17.35 -5.63 19.64
N ARG A 284 16.79 -5.86 18.44
CA ARG A 284 15.81 -6.92 18.19
C ARG A 284 16.45 -8.23 17.74
N PHE A 285 17.49 -8.14 16.91
CA PHE A 285 18.19 -9.26 16.30
C PHE A 285 19.70 -9.12 16.55
N PRO A 286 20.19 -9.50 17.74
CA PRO A 286 21.59 -9.28 18.13
C PRO A 286 22.63 -10.00 17.25
N ASP A 287 22.21 -11.08 16.58
CA ASP A 287 23.07 -11.88 15.71
C ASP A 287 23.14 -11.36 14.27
N VAL A 288 22.35 -10.34 13.92
CA VAL A 288 22.40 -9.70 12.59
C VAL A 288 23.59 -8.73 12.55
N VAL A 289 24.43 -8.88 11.52
CA VAL A 289 25.56 -7.99 11.25
C VAL A 289 25.06 -6.74 10.52
N THR A 290 25.29 -5.58 11.10
CA THR A 290 25.04 -4.27 10.49
C THR A 290 26.38 -3.57 10.20
N PRO A 291 26.41 -2.54 9.32
CA PRO A 291 27.57 -1.68 9.16
C PRO A 291 28.07 -1.04 10.47
#